data_AF-A0ABD6RPJ5-F1
#
_entry.id   AF-A0ABD6RPJ5-F1
#
_cell.length_a   1.000
_cell.length_b   1.000
_cell.length_c   1.000
_cell.angle_alpha   90.00
_cell.angle_beta   90.00
_cell.angle_gamma   90.00
#
_symmetry.space_group_name_H-M   'P 1'
#
loop_
_entity.id
_entity.type
_entity.pdbx_description
1 polymer ?
#
loop_
_entity_poly.entity_id
_entity_poly.type
_entity_poly.pdbx_seq_one_letter_code
_entity_poly.pdbx_strand_id
1 'polypeptide(L)'
;MDLERMYNKEPLPTYDEMRCFIGNSAVKNFDKIVTFIEENYDFNKEIHYGGKNYGVLIRFRRSGKTLLSLFPEKNAFSCVLVYGKKEIEQFESRRDEFSDYMKRIFNDTKHYHDGKWLLIRIQDDKYINELIEMIKIKKKPKKKHIV
;
A
#
# COMPACT_ATOMS: atom_id res chain seq x y z
N MET A 1 -2.93 -17.81 -5.82
CA MET A 1 -2.37 -16.71 -6.63
C MET A 1 -1.02 -16.45 -6.01
N ASP A 2 0.04 -16.92 -6.66
CA ASP A 2 1.37 -16.86 -6.07
C ASP A 2 1.92 -15.44 -6.23
N LEU A 3 2.21 -14.80 -5.11
CA LEU A 3 2.81 -13.48 -5.08
C LEU A 3 4.31 -13.65 -5.30
N GLU A 4 4.77 -13.51 -6.54
CA GLU A 4 6.20 -13.57 -6.87
C GLU A 4 6.88 -12.29 -6.38
N ARG A 5 7.58 -12.37 -5.24
CA ARG A 5 8.22 -11.24 -4.55
C ARG A 5 9.74 -11.29 -4.65
N MET A 6 10.37 -10.14 -4.41
CA MET A 6 11.83 -10.06 -4.25
C MET A 6 12.23 -10.59 -2.86
N TYR A 7 13.28 -11.42 -2.79
CA TYR A 7 13.77 -12.01 -1.53
C TYR A 7 15.25 -11.69 -1.23
N ASN A 8 15.88 -10.84 -2.03
CA ASN A 8 17.25 -10.39 -1.83
C ASN A 8 17.36 -9.60 -0.51
N LYS A 9 17.99 -10.19 0.49
CA LYS A 9 18.17 -9.57 1.81
C LYS A 9 19.30 -8.53 1.79
N GLU A 10 20.46 -8.89 1.26
CA GLU A 10 21.65 -8.04 1.19
C GLU A 10 22.45 -8.31 -0.11
N PRO A 11 22.82 -7.26 -0.87
CA PRO A 11 22.32 -5.89 -0.73
C PRO A 11 20.80 -5.85 -0.95
N LEU A 12 20.13 -4.91 -0.29
CA LEU A 12 18.72 -4.64 -0.58
C LEU A 12 18.61 -4.09 -2.01
N PRO A 13 17.56 -4.43 -2.76
CA PRO A 13 17.38 -3.91 -4.10
C PRO A 13 17.15 -2.40 -4.06
N THR A 14 17.64 -1.75 -5.09
CA THR A 14 17.39 -0.34 -5.41
C THR A 14 15.95 -0.12 -5.86
N TYR A 15 15.51 1.13 -5.86
CA TYR A 15 14.18 1.48 -6.34
C TYR A 15 14.00 1.16 -7.84
N ASP A 16 15.03 1.32 -8.66
CA ASP A 16 14.96 0.97 -10.09
C ASP A 16 14.88 -0.54 -10.32
N GLU A 17 15.58 -1.36 -9.52
CA GLU A 17 15.43 -2.82 -9.57
C GLU A 17 14.00 -3.24 -9.19
N MET A 18 13.41 -2.61 -8.17
CA MET A 18 12.01 -2.86 -7.81
C MET A 18 11.06 -2.46 -8.94
N ARG A 19 11.25 -1.28 -9.54
CA ARG A 19 10.43 -0.81 -10.67
C ARG A 19 10.52 -1.74 -11.87
N CYS A 20 11.72 -2.21 -12.19
CA CYS A 20 11.96 -3.19 -13.24
C CYS A 20 11.22 -4.51 -12.94
N PHE A 21 11.30 -4.99 -11.70
CA PHE A 21 10.60 -6.20 -11.26
C PHE A 21 9.07 -6.07 -11.31
N ILE A 22 8.53 -4.92 -10.89
CA ILE A 22 7.11 -4.57 -10.96
C ILE A 22 6.59 -4.57 -12.40
N GLY A 23 7.45 -4.24 -13.37
CA GLY A 23 7.12 -4.32 -14.79
C GLY A 23 6.18 -3.22 -15.29
N ASN A 24 6.10 -3.10 -16.61
CA ASN A 24 5.51 -1.95 -17.29
C ASN A 24 4.01 -1.73 -17.02
N SER A 25 3.26 -2.79 -16.71
CA SER A 25 1.80 -2.70 -16.47
C SER A 25 1.47 -1.98 -15.16
N ALA A 26 2.29 -2.16 -14.12
CA ALA A 26 2.00 -1.69 -12.78
C ALA A 26 2.95 -0.57 -12.30
N VAL A 27 4.13 -0.41 -12.91
CA VAL A 27 5.18 0.52 -12.43
C VAL A 27 4.70 1.98 -12.40
N LYS A 28 3.88 2.41 -13.37
CA LYS A 28 3.29 3.76 -13.38
C LYS A 28 2.39 4.00 -12.17
N ASN A 29 1.61 3.00 -11.78
CA ASN A 29 0.72 3.05 -10.63
C ASN A 29 1.51 3.00 -9.31
N PHE A 30 2.58 2.20 -9.27
CA PHE A 30 3.50 2.17 -8.15
C PHE A 30 4.14 3.55 -7.91
N ASP A 31 4.72 4.14 -8.96
CA ASP A 31 5.31 5.48 -8.89
C ASP A 31 4.26 6.53 -8.47
N LYS A 32 3.03 6.45 -9.02
CA LYS A 32 1.92 7.34 -8.61
C LYS A 32 1.61 7.26 -7.12
N ILE A 33 1.59 6.07 -6.51
CA ILE A 33 1.36 5.91 -5.07
C ILE A 33 2.53 6.47 -4.26
N VAL A 34 3.76 6.18 -4.65
CA VAL A 34 4.95 6.70 -3.96
C VAL A 34 4.96 8.22 -3.98
N THR A 35 4.78 8.84 -5.15
CA THR A 35 4.67 10.30 -5.29
C THR A 35 3.51 10.86 -4.47
N PHE A 36 2.32 10.25 -4.55
CA PHE A 36 1.17 10.70 -3.77
C PHE A 36 1.48 10.72 -2.26
N ILE A 37 2.18 9.69 -1.74
CA ILE A 37 2.52 9.64 -0.31
C ILE A 37 3.53 10.73 0.05
N GLU A 38 4.58 10.91 -0.76
CA GLU A 38 5.65 11.88 -0.54
C GLU A 38 5.12 13.33 -0.58
N GLU A 39 4.18 13.64 -1.46
CA GLU A 39 3.60 14.97 -1.59
C GLU A 39 2.58 15.31 -0.49
N ASN A 40 1.88 14.31 0.05
CA ASN A 40 0.71 14.54 0.90
C ASN A 40 0.93 14.18 2.37
N TYR A 41 2.03 13.50 2.70
CA TYR A 41 2.30 13.02 4.05
C TYR A 41 3.73 13.30 4.51
N ASP A 42 4.03 12.99 5.77
CA ASP A 42 5.35 13.18 6.38
C ASP A 42 5.90 11.84 6.89
N PHE A 43 6.11 10.88 6.00
CA PHE A 43 6.57 9.56 6.41
C PHE A 43 7.94 9.28 5.83
N ASN A 44 8.80 8.67 6.65
CA ASN A 44 10.06 8.13 6.17
C ASN A 44 9.75 6.97 5.23
N LYS A 45 10.42 6.95 4.08
CA LYS A 45 10.35 5.88 3.09
C LYS A 45 11.58 4.98 3.28
N GLU A 46 11.37 3.75 3.71
CA GLU A 46 12.44 2.80 4.06
C GLU A 46 12.29 1.51 3.25
N ILE A 47 13.37 1.07 2.60
CA ILE A 47 13.45 -0.27 2.00
C ILE A 47 13.82 -1.25 3.11
N HIS A 48 13.06 -2.34 3.24
CA HIS A 48 13.21 -3.29 4.33
C HIS A 48 13.02 -4.73 3.84
N TYR A 49 13.79 -5.67 4.39
CA TYR A 49 13.55 -7.09 4.19
C TYR A 49 12.64 -7.63 5.30
N GLY A 50 11.39 -7.94 4.96
CA GLY A 50 10.37 -8.49 5.86
C GLY A 50 10.54 -9.97 6.20
N GLY A 51 11.64 -10.62 5.81
CA GLY A 51 11.89 -12.03 6.07
C GLY A 51 11.32 -12.97 5.00
N LYS A 52 11.50 -14.27 5.20
CA LYS A 52 11.18 -15.34 4.23
C LYS A 52 9.71 -15.38 3.79
N ASN A 53 8.81 -14.88 4.63
CA ASN A 53 7.37 -14.88 4.34
C ASN A 53 6.93 -13.66 3.52
N TYR A 54 7.68 -12.56 3.59
CA TYR A 54 7.22 -11.26 3.07
C TYR A 54 8.12 -10.68 2.00
N GLY A 55 9.39 -11.07 1.95
CA GLY A 55 10.36 -10.54 0.99
C GLY A 55 10.72 -9.09 1.26
N VAL A 56 11.16 -8.39 0.23
CA VAL A 56 11.47 -6.96 0.26
C VAL A 56 10.19 -6.14 0.21
N LEU A 57 10.15 -5.04 0.96
CA LEU A 57 9.05 -4.09 0.99
C LEU A 57 9.57 -2.66 1.17
N ILE A 58 8.78 -1.69 0.70
CA ILE A 58 8.94 -0.27 1.04
C ILE A 58 7.94 0.07 2.15
N ARG A 59 8.44 0.55 3.28
CA ARG A 59 7.62 0.95 4.42
C ARG A 59 7.58 2.46 4.53
N PHE A 60 6.37 3.01 4.65
CA PHE A 60 6.16 4.41 4.99
C PHE A 60 5.82 4.53 6.48
N ARG A 61 6.76 5.00 7.31
CA ARG A 61 6.62 5.04 8.78
C ARG A 61 7.10 6.37 9.36
N ARG A 62 6.47 6.83 10.44
CA ARG A 62 6.89 8.00 11.23
C ARG A 62 6.58 7.77 12.70
N SER A 63 7.55 8.07 13.58
CA SER A 63 7.37 8.04 15.04
C SER A 63 6.69 6.75 15.55
N GLY A 64 7.15 5.59 15.07
CA GLY A 64 6.58 4.31 15.48
C GLY A 64 5.23 3.93 14.85
N LYS A 65 4.70 4.72 13.91
CA LYS A 65 3.42 4.45 13.23
C LYS A 65 3.61 4.27 11.73
N THR A 66 3.11 3.16 11.20
CA THR A 66 3.16 2.86 9.76
C THR A 66 1.92 3.43 9.08
N LEU A 67 2.11 4.13 7.96
CA LEU A 67 1.02 4.51 7.05
C LEU A 67 0.59 3.28 6.25
N LEU A 68 1.52 2.74 5.47
CA LEU A 68 1.36 1.55 4.64
C LEU A 68 2.70 0.89 4.32
N SER A 69 2.65 -0.30 3.73
CA SER A 69 3.80 -0.95 3.12
C SER A 69 3.49 -1.37 1.69
N LEU A 70 4.45 -1.18 0.78
CA LEU A 70 4.37 -1.62 -0.62
C LEU A 70 5.31 -2.80 -0.83
N PHE A 71 4.82 -3.83 -1.52
CA PHE A 71 5.56 -5.04 -1.87
C PHE A 71 5.74 -5.08 -3.38
N PRO A 72 6.97 -4.92 -3.89
CA PRO A 72 7.28 -5.19 -5.28
C PRO A 72 6.99 -6.65 -5.60
N GLU A 73 6.18 -6.88 -6.64
CA GLU A 73 5.82 -8.19 -7.13
C GLU A 73 6.05 -8.25 -8.64
N LYS A 74 6.25 -9.44 -9.22
CA LYS A 74 6.42 -9.51 -10.68
C LYS A 74 5.14 -9.08 -11.39
N ASN A 75 5.25 -8.10 -12.29
CA ASN A 75 4.13 -7.52 -13.05
C ASN A 75 3.02 -6.90 -12.18
N ALA A 76 3.31 -6.56 -10.92
CA ALA A 76 2.33 -6.06 -9.96
C ALA A 76 3.01 -5.37 -8.76
N PHE A 77 2.21 -4.76 -7.88
CA PHE A 77 2.65 -4.53 -6.51
C PHE A 77 1.48 -4.73 -5.55
N SER A 78 1.78 -5.09 -4.31
CA SER A 78 0.76 -5.14 -3.26
C SER A 78 0.95 -3.99 -2.27
N CYS A 79 -0.15 -3.39 -1.82
CA CYS A 79 -0.19 -2.43 -0.73
C CYS A 79 -0.82 -3.09 0.51
N VAL A 80 -0.20 -2.91 1.66
CA VAL A 80 -0.79 -3.30 2.96
C VAL A 80 -1.19 -2.05 3.73
N LEU A 81 -2.49 -1.98 4.03
CA LEU A 81 -3.10 -1.00 4.93
C LEU A 81 -3.63 -1.70 6.16
N VAL A 82 -3.37 -1.13 7.35
CA VAL A 82 -3.93 -1.65 8.60
C VAL A 82 -5.01 -0.69 9.09
N TYR A 83 -6.27 -1.11 9.05
CA TYR A 83 -7.41 -0.32 9.52
C TYR A 83 -7.79 -0.73 10.94
N GLY A 84 -7.68 0.21 11.88
CA GLY A 84 -8.28 0.08 13.20
C GLY A 84 -9.75 0.48 13.19
N LYS A 85 -10.36 0.52 14.37
CA LYS A 85 -11.81 0.77 14.55
C LYS A 85 -12.32 2.00 13.77
N LYS A 86 -11.65 3.14 13.90
CA LYS A 86 -12.06 4.40 13.23
C LYS A 86 -11.96 4.35 11.71
N GLU A 87 -10.99 3.61 11.17
CA GLU A 87 -10.82 3.47 9.73
C GLU A 87 -11.84 2.48 9.15
N ILE A 88 -12.17 1.42 9.90
CA ILE A 88 -13.24 0.47 9.56
C ILE A 88 -14.58 1.20 9.50
N GLU A 89 -14.94 1.98 10.52
CA GLU A 89 -16.19 2.77 10.54
C GLU A 89 -16.27 3.74 9.35
N GLN A 90 -15.17 4.42 9.01
CA GLN A 90 -15.11 5.31 7.84
C GLN A 90 -15.24 4.55 6.53
N PHE A 91 -14.59 3.40 6.37
CA PHE A 91 -14.75 2.57 5.17
C PHE A 91 -16.19 2.10 4.99
N GLU A 92 -16.84 1.62 6.05
CA GLU A 92 -18.24 1.18 6.00
C GLU A 92 -19.18 2.34 5.62
N SER A 93 -18.96 3.55 6.15
CA SER A 93 -19.77 4.72 5.78
C SER A 93 -19.62 5.16 4.32
N ARG A 94 -18.50 4.83 3.68
CA ARG A 94 -18.17 5.17 2.29
C ARG A 94 -18.20 3.95 1.38
N ARG A 95 -18.74 2.82 1.85
CA ARG A 95 -18.57 1.52 1.21
C ARG A 95 -19.04 1.51 -0.24
N ASP A 96 -20.10 2.24 -0.53
CA ASP A 96 -20.70 2.31 -1.87
C ASP A 96 -19.83 3.06 -2.90
N GLU A 97 -18.81 3.80 -2.45
CA GLU A 97 -17.82 4.44 -3.33
C GLU A 97 -16.80 3.43 -3.89
N PHE A 98 -16.72 2.23 -3.33
CA PHE A 98 -15.70 1.23 -3.67
C PHE A 98 -16.24 0.11 -4.55
N SER A 99 -15.38 -0.40 -5.42
CA SER A 99 -15.64 -1.55 -6.28
C SER A 99 -15.82 -2.84 -5.47
N ASP A 100 -16.44 -3.85 -6.09
CA ASP A 100 -16.60 -5.18 -5.49
C ASP A 100 -15.26 -5.82 -5.14
N TYR A 101 -14.19 -5.49 -5.87
CA TYR A 101 -12.84 -5.93 -5.56
C TYR A 101 -12.36 -5.42 -4.20
N MET A 102 -12.46 -4.11 -3.95
CA MET A 102 -12.07 -3.51 -2.67
C MET A 102 -12.99 -3.94 -1.52
N LYS A 103 -14.31 -4.01 -1.78
CA LYS A 103 -15.29 -4.53 -0.81
C LYS A 103 -14.98 -5.96 -0.41
N ARG A 104 -14.65 -6.82 -1.37
CA ARG A 104 -14.27 -8.22 -1.10
C ARG A 104 -13.01 -8.32 -0.28
N ILE A 105 -11.94 -7.57 -0.62
CA ILE A 105 -10.72 -7.53 0.21
C ILE A 105 -11.06 -7.16 1.65
N PHE A 106 -11.87 -6.12 1.84
CA PHE A 106 -12.26 -5.68 3.18
C PHE A 106 -13.06 -6.74 3.94
N ASN A 107 -14.02 -7.39 3.29
CA ASN A 107 -14.89 -8.41 3.89
C ASN A 107 -14.11 -9.67 4.27
N ASP A 108 -13.30 -10.18 3.34
CA ASP A 108 -12.56 -11.43 3.50
C ASP A 108 -11.37 -11.28 4.46
N THR A 109 -10.89 -10.05 4.67
CA THR A 109 -9.79 -9.77 5.60
C THR A 109 -10.24 -9.98 7.04
N LYS A 110 -9.56 -10.91 7.72
CA LYS A 110 -9.75 -11.16 9.16
C LYS A 110 -9.46 -9.91 9.99
N HIS A 111 -10.33 -9.66 10.96
CA HIS A 111 -10.15 -8.60 11.95
C HIS A 111 -9.35 -9.15 13.14
N TYR A 112 -8.19 -8.57 13.42
CA TYR A 112 -7.35 -8.87 14.57
C TYR A 112 -7.48 -7.78 15.64
N HIS A 113 -6.87 -8.00 16.81
CA HIS A 113 -6.88 -7.04 17.91
C HIS A 113 -6.30 -5.66 17.53
N ASP A 114 -5.39 -5.62 16.56
CA ASP A 114 -4.73 -4.42 16.04
C ASP A 114 -5.36 -3.89 14.75
N GLY A 115 -6.43 -4.51 14.26
CA GLY A 115 -7.21 -4.07 13.10
C GLY A 115 -7.32 -5.09 11.96
N LYS A 116 -7.83 -4.63 10.81
CA LYS A 116 -7.88 -5.38 9.56
C LYS A 116 -6.65 -5.06 8.71
N TRP A 117 -5.87 -6.08 8.36
CA TRP A 117 -4.67 -5.98 7.53
C TRP A 117 -5.04 -6.24 6.06
N LEU A 118 -5.42 -5.18 5.37
CA LEU A 118 -5.90 -5.22 3.98
C LEU A 118 -4.71 -5.37 3.03
N LEU A 119 -4.61 -6.50 2.34
CA LEU A 119 -3.64 -6.74 1.28
C LEU A 119 -4.30 -6.47 -0.08
N ILE A 120 -3.93 -5.36 -0.71
CA ILE A 120 -4.51 -4.88 -1.96
C ILE A 120 -3.48 -5.02 -3.07
N ARG A 121 -3.72 -5.92 -4.02
CA ARG A 121 -2.82 -6.13 -5.16
C ARG A 121 -3.24 -5.28 -6.36
N ILE A 122 -2.28 -4.62 -6.99
CA ILE A 122 -2.47 -3.73 -8.15
C ILE A 122 -1.63 -4.28 -9.31
N GLN A 123 -2.29 -4.55 -10.43
CA GLN A 123 -1.67 -5.08 -11.66
C GLN A 123 -1.79 -4.12 -12.84
N ASP A 124 -2.79 -3.25 -12.79
CA ASP A 124 -3.17 -2.27 -13.80
C ASP A 124 -3.74 -1.00 -13.12
N ASP A 125 -4.28 -0.08 -13.90
CA ASP A 125 -4.83 1.20 -13.45
C ASP A 125 -6.23 1.12 -12.81
N LYS A 126 -6.90 -0.03 -12.89
CA LYS A 126 -8.32 -0.17 -12.55
C LYS A 126 -8.65 0.28 -11.13
N TYR A 127 -7.77 -0.03 -10.18
CA TYR A 127 -8.04 0.15 -8.75
C TYR A 127 -7.18 1.25 -8.10
N ILE A 128 -6.40 2.00 -8.89
CA ILE A 128 -5.40 2.92 -8.34
C ILE A 128 -6.03 4.10 -7.60
N ASN A 129 -7.12 4.65 -8.13
CA ASN A 129 -7.81 5.79 -7.51
C ASN A 129 -8.53 5.36 -6.23
N GLU A 130 -9.13 4.16 -6.21
CA GLU A 130 -9.72 3.57 -5.01
C GLU A 130 -8.67 3.31 -3.93
N LEU A 131 -7.47 2.83 -4.30
CA LEU A 131 -6.37 2.66 -3.36
C LEU A 131 -5.96 4.01 -2.73
N ILE A 132 -5.93 5.10 -3.50
CA ILE A 132 -5.68 6.45 -2.97
C ILE A 132 -6.76 6.85 -1.96
N GLU A 133 -8.03 6.60 -2.24
CA GLU A 133 -9.12 6.89 -1.30
C GLU A 133 -9.02 6.05 -0.01
N MET A 134 -8.59 4.79 -0.11
CA MET A 134 -8.30 3.95 1.05
C MET A 134 -7.12 4.51 1.88
N ILE A 135 -6.06 5.00 1.24
CA ILE A 135 -4.96 5.67 1.94
C ILE A 135 -5.46 6.93 2.68
N LYS A 136 -6.38 7.69 2.08
CA LYS A 136 -6.99 8.87 2.72
C LYS A 136 -7.86 8.51 3.93
N ILE A 137 -8.54 7.36 3.91
CA ILE A 137 -9.23 6.81 5.09
C ILE A 137 -8.21 6.49 6.19
N LYS A 138 -7.10 5.82 5.83
CA LYS A 138 -6.05 5.47 6.79
C LYS A 138 -5.46 6.69 7.49
N LYS A 139 -5.22 7.76 6.72
CA LYS A 139 -4.70 9.01 7.24
C LYS A 139 -5.14 10.14 6.30
N LYS A 140 -5.79 11.16 6.86
CA LYS A 140 -6.08 12.38 6.11
C LYS A 140 -4.78 13.02 5.59
N PRO A 141 -4.70 13.40 4.31
CA PRO A 141 -3.59 14.18 3.76
C PRO A 141 -3.30 15.44 4.59
N LYS A 142 -2.06 15.92 4.57
CA LYS A 142 -1.74 17.27 5.06
C LYS A 142 -2.59 18.28 4.29
N LYS A 143 -3.14 19.28 4.98
CA LYS A 143 -3.69 20.45 4.29
C LYS A 143 -2.51 21.12 3.59
N LYS A 144 -2.55 21.26 2.26
CA LYS A 144 -1.64 22.19 1.58
C LYS A 144 -2.00 23.58 2.11
N HIS A 145 -1.11 24.19 2.89
CA HIS A 145 -1.17 25.61 3.10
C HIS A 145 -0.84 26.24 1.75
N ILE A 146 -1.86 26.71 1.04
CA ILE A 146 -1.66 27.65 -0.05
C ILE A 146 -1.22 28.93 0.66
N VAL A 147 0.07 29.24 0.56
CA VAL A 147 0.60 30.57 0.90
C VAL A 147 0.42 31.46 -0.32
#